data_AF-R5DRB3-F1
#
_entry.id   AF-R5DRB3-F1
#
_cell.length_a   1.000
_cell.length_b   1.000
_cell.length_c   1.000
_cell.angle_alpha   90.00
_cell.angle_beta   90.00
_cell.angle_gamma   90.00
#
_symmetry.space_group_name_H-M   'P 1'
#
loop_
_entity.id
_entity.type
_entity.pdbx_description
1 polymer ?
#
loop_
_entity_poly.entity_id
_entity_poly.type
_entity_poly.pdbx_seq_one_letter_code
_entity_poly.pdbx_strand_id
1 'polypeptide(L)'
;MKHSKLTALIFIALILGVVVGHFAPDFAVRMKPFAVIFLRMVKMIIAPLLFATLVVGIAGHGDAKSLGKIGLKTIIYFEIVTTLALIIGLTTANIFKPGIGFVTSNSIHAIHMQEAGLMAATQAHTSISEMVTSIFPTSIIDAMAQGNLLQIVVFSIFFALAMVAVGKPAKPVIELLNSVSQIMFKFTEYVMYFAPLGIFGAIASTIGANGVAVLKSYFKVIGAMYVALAVFVLLVLFIACKIVKISLRNLLRAVQEPALLAFTTASSEAAFPKAMEIMERFGVPKNIVGFVMPTGYTFNLDGSTIYLAMGVLFSSQIVGINLDINQQIIIMIALMLTSKGIAGAPRVALIVLAGTLASFNIPILGVAILLGIDQILDMGRTTINLVGNCVATVVIARWEKAFDYDKMKEFVEQSKEESLGHDLQQKLEQIKEG
;
A
#
# COMPACT_ATOMS: atom_id res chain seq x y z
N MET A 1 -8.06 20.60 0.88
CA MET A 1 -9.47 20.66 1.36
C MET A 1 -10.46 19.73 0.64
N LYS A 2 -10.25 19.26 -0.60
CA LYS A 2 -11.17 18.28 -1.25
C LYS A 2 -11.07 16.85 -0.68
N HIS A 3 -9.87 16.37 -0.34
CA HIS A 3 -9.67 15.00 0.15
C HIS A 3 -10.28 14.71 1.53
N SER A 4 -10.27 15.68 2.46
CA SER A 4 -10.86 15.51 3.79
C SER A 4 -12.38 15.26 3.75
N LYS A 5 -13.09 15.87 2.78
CA LYS A 5 -14.52 15.63 2.57
C LYS A 5 -14.79 14.20 2.09
N LEU A 6 -13.93 13.67 1.23
CA LEU A 6 -14.07 12.30 0.72
C LEU A 6 -13.87 11.28 1.85
N THR A 7 -12.81 11.43 2.67
CA THR A 7 -12.59 10.58 3.85
C THR A 7 -13.81 10.58 4.76
N ALA A 8 -14.38 11.77 5.06
CA ALA A 8 -15.58 11.87 5.89
C ALA A 8 -16.78 11.14 5.27
N LEU A 9 -17.03 11.29 3.97
CA LEU A 9 -18.10 10.58 3.26
C LEU A 9 -17.92 9.06 3.30
N ILE A 10 -16.67 8.58 3.26
CA ILE A 10 -16.36 7.16 3.38
C ILE A 10 -16.70 6.63 4.77
N PHE A 11 -16.34 7.36 5.83
CA PHE A 11 -16.71 6.97 7.20
C PHE A 11 -18.22 6.98 7.42
N ILE A 12 -18.92 8.00 6.88
CA ILE A 12 -20.38 8.04 6.92
C ILE A 12 -20.96 6.83 6.18
N ALA A 13 -20.46 6.53 4.98
CA ALA A 13 -20.91 5.37 4.20
C ALA A 13 -20.64 4.03 4.90
N LEU A 14 -19.50 3.90 5.60
CA LEU A 14 -19.19 2.74 6.42
C LEU A 14 -20.19 2.59 7.57
N ILE A 15 -20.45 3.65 8.33
CA ILE A 15 -21.43 3.65 9.43
C ILE A 15 -22.83 3.33 8.91
N LEU A 16 -23.26 3.98 7.83
CA LEU A 16 -24.55 3.70 7.18
C LEU A 16 -24.64 2.25 6.71
N GLY A 17 -23.53 1.70 6.18
CA GLY A 17 -23.46 0.30 5.80
C GLY A 17 -23.69 -0.63 6.98
N VAL A 18 -23.09 -0.34 8.15
CA VAL A 18 -23.31 -1.09 9.38
C VAL A 18 -24.77 -1.02 9.84
N VAL A 19 -25.33 0.19 9.88
CA VAL A 19 -26.72 0.43 10.30
C VAL A 19 -27.69 -0.32 9.38
N VAL A 20 -27.57 -0.15 8.06
CA VAL A 20 -28.44 -0.82 7.08
C VAL A 20 -28.25 -2.33 7.13
N GLY A 21 -27.01 -2.81 7.23
CA GLY A 21 -26.69 -4.23 7.39
C GLY A 21 -27.36 -4.87 8.60
N HIS A 22 -27.43 -4.16 9.72
CA HIS A 22 -28.03 -4.67 10.95
C HIS A 22 -29.56 -4.62 10.94
N PHE A 23 -30.13 -3.47 10.58
CA PHE A 23 -31.57 -3.21 10.73
C PHE A 23 -32.40 -3.61 9.50
N ALA A 24 -31.79 -3.76 8.32
CA ALA A 24 -32.48 -4.12 7.08
C ALA A 24 -31.66 -5.15 6.26
N PRO A 25 -31.38 -6.35 6.79
CA PRO A 25 -30.44 -7.32 6.21
C PRO A 25 -30.79 -7.74 4.77
N ASP A 26 -32.06 -8.01 4.47
CA ASP A 26 -32.50 -8.41 3.12
C ASP A 26 -32.25 -7.31 2.07
N PHE A 27 -32.43 -6.05 2.45
CA PHE A 27 -32.11 -4.90 1.60
C PHE A 27 -30.59 -4.73 1.49
N ALA A 28 -29.87 -4.88 2.61
CA ALA A 28 -28.44 -4.70 2.68
C ALA A 28 -27.67 -5.66 1.77
N VAL A 29 -28.07 -6.94 1.69
CA VAL A 29 -27.47 -7.93 0.77
C VAL A 29 -27.63 -7.51 -0.69
N ARG A 30 -28.74 -6.86 -1.06
CA ARG A 30 -28.99 -6.36 -2.42
C ARG A 30 -28.10 -5.17 -2.80
N MET A 31 -27.38 -4.57 -1.87
CA MET A 31 -26.44 -3.46 -2.13
C MET A 31 -25.07 -3.95 -2.64
N LYS A 32 -24.82 -5.26 -2.65
CA LYS A 32 -23.58 -5.88 -3.18
C LYS A 32 -23.13 -5.37 -4.57
N PRO A 33 -24.02 -5.08 -5.55
CA PRO A 33 -23.60 -4.56 -6.85
C PRO A 33 -22.77 -3.28 -6.78
N PHE A 34 -22.98 -2.41 -5.80
CA PHE A 34 -22.16 -1.19 -5.66
C PHE A 34 -20.69 -1.51 -5.37
N ALA A 35 -20.43 -2.50 -4.50
CA ALA A 35 -19.07 -2.98 -4.23
C ALA A 35 -18.44 -3.59 -5.49
N VAL A 36 -19.21 -4.39 -6.24
CA VAL A 36 -18.74 -5.03 -7.48
C VAL A 36 -18.41 -3.99 -8.56
N ILE A 37 -19.27 -3.00 -8.75
CA ILE A 37 -19.04 -1.89 -9.71
C ILE A 37 -17.77 -1.14 -9.32
N PHE A 38 -17.61 -0.79 -8.04
CA PHE A 38 -16.41 -0.10 -7.57
C PHE A 38 -15.14 -0.92 -7.86
N LEU A 39 -15.12 -2.21 -7.51
CA LEU A 39 -13.98 -3.09 -7.80
C LEU A 39 -13.68 -3.19 -9.31
N ARG A 40 -14.69 -3.19 -10.17
CA ARG A 40 -14.50 -3.19 -11.64
C ARG A 40 -13.93 -1.87 -12.17
N MET A 41 -14.43 -0.74 -11.69
CA MET A 41 -13.90 0.59 -12.05
C MET A 41 -12.43 0.70 -11.65
N VAL A 42 -12.11 0.18 -10.47
CA VAL A 42 -10.74 0.10 -9.99
C VAL A 42 -9.92 -0.84 -10.88
N LYS A 43 -10.40 -2.07 -11.19
CA LYS A 43 -9.72 -3.07 -12.06
C LYS A 43 -9.31 -2.51 -13.43
N MET A 44 -10.14 -1.63 -13.99
CA MET A 44 -9.90 -0.98 -15.29
C MET A 44 -8.66 -0.08 -15.31
N ILE A 45 -8.26 0.49 -14.18
CA ILE A 45 -7.17 1.49 -14.11
C ILE A 45 -5.78 0.85 -13.96
N ILE A 46 -5.67 -0.31 -13.31
CA ILE A 46 -4.37 -0.82 -12.83
C ILE A 46 -3.42 -1.17 -13.95
N ALA A 47 -3.84 -1.95 -14.93
CA ALA A 47 -2.93 -2.44 -15.96
C ALA A 47 -2.20 -1.29 -16.69
N PRO A 48 -2.89 -0.25 -17.22
CA PRO A 48 -2.22 0.88 -17.86
C PRO A 48 -1.44 1.75 -16.85
N LEU A 49 -1.98 1.95 -15.64
CA LEU A 49 -1.28 2.74 -14.61
C LEU A 49 0.03 2.06 -14.20
N LEU A 50 -0.01 0.78 -13.84
CA LEU A 50 1.13 -0.03 -13.38
C LEU A 50 2.22 -0.11 -14.45
N PHE A 51 1.85 -0.37 -15.71
CA PHE A 51 2.81 -0.40 -16.81
C PHE A 51 3.50 0.97 -16.96
N ALA A 52 2.72 2.05 -17.04
CA ALA A 52 3.26 3.38 -17.24
C ALA A 52 4.14 3.83 -16.06
N THR A 53 3.70 3.62 -14.81
CA THR A 53 4.44 4.03 -13.61
C THR A 53 5.72 3.24 -13.41
N LEU A 54 5.72 1.93 -13.68
CA LEU A 54 6.93 1.11 -13.59
C LEU A 54 7.95 1.52 -14.65
N VAL A 55 7.51 1.66 -15.90
CA VAL A 55 8.43 2.03 -16.98
C VAL A 55 9.02 3.42 -16.75
N VAL A 56 8.19 4.40 -16.37
CA VAL A 56 8.65 5.75 -16.02
C VAL A 56 9.53 5.73 -14.78
N GLY A 57 9.20 4.94 -13.76
CA GLY A 57 9.99 4.80 -12.53
C GLY A 57 11.40 4.29 -12.81
N ILE A 58 11.54 3.29 -13.68
CA ILE A 58 12.83 2.66 -14.01
C ILE A 58 13.60 3.49 -15.06
N ALA A 59 12.94 3.89 -16.16
CA ALA A 59 13.61 4.51 -17.31
C ALA A 59 13.60 6.06 -17.27
N GLY A 60 12.67 6.68 -16.55
CA GLY A 60 12.47 8.14 -16.52
C GLY A 60 13.49 8.92 -15.70
N HIS A 61 14.18 8.26 -14.78
CA HIS A 61 15.32 8.84 -14.04
C HIS A 61 16.59 8.78 -14.90
N GLY A 62 16.52 9.47 -16.06
CA GLY A 62 17.38 9.38 -17.23
C GLY A 62 18.84 9.80 -17.08
N ASP A 63 19.44 9.55 -15.92
CA ASP A 63 20.88 9.64 -15.73
C ASP A 63 21.38 8.65 -14.67
N ALA A 64 21.11 7.36 -14.90
CA ALA A 64 21.65 6.26 -14.09
C ALA A 64 23.19 6.32 -13.95
N LYS A 65 23.88 7.04 -14.85
CA LYS A 65 25.33 7.33 -14.75
C LYS A 65 25.67 8.38 -13.69
N SER A 66 24.87 9.45 -13.52
CA SER A 66 25.13 10.48 -12.50
C SER A 66 24.61 10.12 -11.11
N LEU A 67 23.71 9.14 -11.01
CA LEU A 67 23.15 8.63 -9.75
C LEU A 67 23.64 7.23 -9.34
N GLY A 68 24.72 6.72 -9.96
CA GLY A 68 25.17 5.32 -9.84
C GLY A 68 25.11 4.70 -8.43
N LYS A 69 26.03 5.07 -7.53
CA LYS A 69 26.12 4.43 -6.20
C LYS A 69 24.90 4.73 -5.31
N ILE A 70 24.32 5.93 -5.41
CA ILE A 70 23.16 6.35 -4.62
C ILE A 70 21.93 5.53 -5.02
N GLY A 71 21.70 5.38 -6.32
CA GLY A 71 20.64 4.56 -6.90
C GLY A 71 20.71 3.12 -6.43
N LEU A 72 21.88 2.49 -6.58
CA LEU A 72 22.06 1.10 -6.17
C LEU A 72 21.83 0.90 -4.66
N LYS A 73 22.41 1.77 -3.81
CA LYS A 73 22.17 1.71 -2.34
C LYS A 73 20.70 1.88 -1.98
N THR A 74 20.01 2.77 -2.70
CA THR A 74 18.58 3.03 -2.50
C THR A 74 17.73 1.81 -2.83
N ILE A 75 17.95 1.18 -3.99
CA ILE A 75 17.24 -0.05 -4.37
C ILE A 75 17.53 -1.20 -3.41
N ILE A 76 18.80 -1.40 -3.02
CA ILE A 76 19.17 -2.43 -2.03
C ILE A 76 18.48 -2.18 -0.68
N TYR A 77 18.46 -0.92 -0.22
CA TYR A 77 17.76 -0.56 1.01
C TYR A 77 16.27 -0.89 0.93
N PHE A 78 15.61 -0.47 -0.15
CA PHE A 78 14.19 -0.75 -0.37
C PHE A 78 13.90 -2.25 -0.39
N GLU A 79 14.76 -3.03 -1.03
CA GLU A 79 14.57 -4.47 -1.13
C GLU A 79 14.67 -5.17 0.23
N ILE A 80 15.67 -4.79 1.04
CA ILE A 80 15.83 -5.31 2.39
C ILE A 80 14.62 -4.94 3.26
N VAL A 81 14.23 -3.66 3.26
CA VAL A 81 13.16 -3.17 4.13
C VAL A 81 11.80 -3.73 3.73
N THR A 82 11.48 -3.78 2.43
CA THR A 82 10.24 -4.40 1.95
C THR A 82 10.20 -5.91 2.19
N THR A 83 11.33 -6.63 2.11
CA THR A 83 11.40 -8.04 2.50
C THR A 83 11.05 -8.23 3.98
N LEU A 84 11.61 -7.40 4.87
CA LEU A 84 11.28 -7.45 6.29
C LEU A 84 9.80 -7.12 6.54
N ALA A 85 9.24 -6.19 5.77
CA ALA A 85 7.81 -5.84 5.80
C ALA A 85 6.92 -7.04 5.45
N LEU A 86 7.26 -7.80 4.39
CA LEU A 86 6.55 -9.03 4.00
C LEU A 86 6.60 -10.08 5.12
N ILE A 87 7.78 -10.31 5.69
CA ILE A 87 7.97 -11.27 6.78
C ILE A 87 7.08 -10.88 7.96
N ILE A 88 7.10 -9.61 8.39
CA ILE A 88 6.25 -9.13 9.48
C ILE A 88 4.76 -9.32 9.17
N GLY A 89 4.31 -9.03 7.95
CA GLY A 89 2.93 -9.23 7.52
C GLY A 89 2.51 -10.70 7.57
N LEU A 90 3.33 -11.60 7.00
CA LEU A 90 3.08 -13.04 7.02
C LEU A 90 3.09 -13.60 8.45
N THR A 91 4.11 -13.27 9.25
CA THR A 91 4.22 -13.72 10.63
C THR A 91 3.01 -13.25 11.45
N THR A 92 2.63 -11.98 11.32
CA THR A 92 1.45 -11.44 12.02
C THR A 92 0.18 -12.17 11.61
N ALA A 93 -0.03 -12.44 10.32
CA ALA A 93 -1.20 -13.17 9.86
C ALA A 93 -1.23 -14.64 10.28
N ASN A 94 -0.07 -15.31 10.41
CA ASN A 94 0.02 -16.67 10.93
C ASN A 94 -0.28 -16.74 12.44
N ILE A 95 0.17 -15.74 13.21
CA ILE A 95 -0.05 -15.65 14.66
C ILE A 95 -1.51 -15.29 14.96
N PHE A 96 -2.00 -14.18 14.41
CA PHE A 96 -3.33 -13.65 14.73
C PHE A 96 -4.43 -14.40 13.98
N LYS A 97 -4.14 -15.01 12.83
CA LYS A 97 -5.10 -15.70 11.96
C LYS A 97 -6.34 -14.84 11.66
N PRO A 98 -6.17 -13.65 11.06
CA PRO A 98 -7.22 -12.65 10.95
C PRO A 98 -8.41 -13.08 10.10
N GLY A 99 -8.27 -14.08 9.22
CA GLY A 99 -9.37 -14.61 8.41
C GLY A 99 -10.29 -15.59 9.17
N ILE A 100 -9.85 -16.13 10.30
CA ILE A 100 -10.70 -17.00 11.12
C ILE A 100 -11.76 -16.17 11.85
N GLY A 101 -13.04 -16.53 11.67
CA GLY A 101 -14.18 -15.87 12.31
C GLY A 101 -15.10 -15.12 11.36
N PHE A 102 -14.75 -15.06 10.07
CA PHE A 102 -15.70 -14.66 9.02
C PHE A 102 -16.55 -15.88 8.64
N VAL A 103 -17.56 -16.18 9.46
CA VAL A 103 -18.50 -17.28 9.20
C VAL A 103 -19.35 -16.87 8.00
N THR A 104 -19.09 -17.47 6.84
CA THR A 104 -20.02 -17.38 5.70
C THR A 104 -21.13 -18.40 5.96
N SER A 105 -22.39 -18.02 5.75
CA SER A 105 -23.52 -18.96 5.76
C SER A 105 -23.13 -20.28 5.05
N ASN A 106 -23.47 -21.42 5.67
CA ASN A 106 -23.07 -22.78 5.26
C ASN A 106 -23.33 -23.10 3.77
N SER A 107 -24.26 -22.40 3.10
CA SER A 107 -24.57 -22.60 1.68
C SER A 107 -23.59 -21.91 0.72
N ILE A 108 -23.14 -20.69 1.02
CA ILE A 108 -22.17 -19.96 0.18
C ILE A 108 -20.74 -20.46 0.44
N HIS A 109 -20.45 -20.84 1.69
CA HIS A 109 -19.19 -21.45 2.06
C HIS A 109 -18.99 -22.80 1.35
N ALA A 110 -20.04 -23.63 1.24
CA ALA A 110 -19.97 -24.90 0.51
C ALA A 110 -19.71 -24.70 -1.00
N ILE A 111 -20.36 -23.72 -1.64
CA ILE A 111 -20.18 -23.44 -3.07
C ILE A 111 -18.76 -22.90 -3.34
N HIS A 112 -18.30 -21.92 -2.58
CA HIS A 112 -16.95 -21.39 -2.75
C HIS A 112 -15.86 -22.36 -2.27
N MET A 113 -16.13 -23.24 -1.31
CA MET A 113 -15.22 -24.33 -0.94
C MET A 113 -15.18 -25.44 -1.99
N GLN A 114 -16.28 -25.68 -2.69
CA GLN A 114 -16.32 -26.61 -3.81
C GLN A 114 -15.61 -26.02 -5.04
N GLU A 115 -15.83 -24.75 -5.38
CA GLU A 115 -15.05 -24.03 -6.40
C GLU A 115 -13.57 -23.93 -6.04
N ALA A 116 -13.24 -23.56 -4.79
CA ALA A 116 -11.86 -23.49 -4.30
C ALA A 116 -11.21 -24.88 -4.22
N GLY A 117 -11.97 -25.93 -3.89
CA GLY A 117 -11.52 -27.32 -3.90
C GLY A 117 -11.23 -27.81 -5.31
N LEU A 118 -12.06 -27.45 -6.30
CA LEU A 118 -11.79 -27.71 -7.71
C LEU A 118 -10.61 -26.87 -8.25
N MET A 119 -10.45 -25.61 -7.83
CA MET A 119 -9.34 -24.73 -8.23
C MET A 119 -8.00 -25.10 -7.58
N ALA A 120 -8.01 -25.47 -6.29
CA ALA A 120 -6.83 -25.97 -5.58
C ALA A 120 -6.40 -27.35 -6.10
N ALA A 121 -7.34 -28.17 -6.58
CA ALA A 121 -7.03 -29.44 -7.26
C ALA A 121 -6.49 -29.26 -8.68
N THR A 122 -6.72 -28.10 -9.33
CA THR A 122 -6.33 -27.90 -10.73
C THR A 122 -4.98 -27.23 -10.92
N GLN A 123 -4.54 -26.29 -10.09
CA GLN A 123 -3.19 -25.69 -10.22
C GLN A 123 -2.69 -25.08 -8.89
N ALA A 124 -2.36 -25.93 -7.92
CA ALA A 124 -1.23 -25.58 -7.06
C ALA A 124 0.00 -25.56 -7.99
N HIS A 125 0.71 -24.44 -8.14
CA HIS A 125 2.04 -24.47 -8.74
C HIS A 125 2.91 -25.37 -7.86
N THR A 126 2.93 -26.67 -8.15
CA THR A 126 3.62 -27.69 -7.36
C THR A 126 5.11 -27.70 -7.67
N SER A 127 5.53 -27.04 -8.75
CA SER A 127 6.93 -26.84 -9.11
C SER A 127 7.29 -25.35 -9.23
N ILE A 128 8.43 -24.97 -8.61
CA ILE A 128 9.07 -23.66 -8.79
C ILE A 128 9.30 -23.36 -10.29
N SER A 129 9.56 -24.39 -11.11
CA SER A 129 9.78 -24.21 -12.56
C SER A 129 8.56 -23.68 -13.29
N GLU A 130 7.36 -24.19 -12.98
CA GLU A 130 6.10 -23.76 -13.60
C GLU A 130 5.71 -22.35 -13.16
N MET A 131 6.02 -22.01 -11.92
CA MET A 131 5.85 -20.64 -11.43
C MET A 131 6.79 -19.69 -12.15
N VAL A 132 8.08 -20.04 -12.27
CA VAL A 132 9.05 -19.19 -12.96
C VAL A 132 8.64 -18.98 -14.41
N THR A 133 8.14 -20.00 -15.11
CA THR A 133 7.68 -19.84 -16.48
C THR A 133 6.38 -19.03 -16.57
N SER A 134 5.43 -19.19 -15.63
CA SER A 134 4.15 -18.46 -15.65
C SER A 134 4.28 -16.95 -15.39
N ILE A 135 5.39 -16.53 -14.79
CA ILE A 135 5.74 -15.12 -14.57
C ILE A 135 6.01 -14.38 -15.89
N PHE A 136 6.50 -15.08 -16.92
CA PHE A 136 6.80 -14.45 -18.22
C PHE A 136 5.55 -14.48 -19.11
N PRO A 137 4.99 -13.31 -19.52
CA PRO A 137 3.85 -13.29 -20.42
C PRO A 137 4.25 -13.78 -21.82
N THR A 138 3.39 -14.61 -22.41
CA THR A 138 3.43 -14.90 -23.86
C THR A 138 2.92 -13.71 -24.68
N SER A 139 2.03 -12.90 -24.10
CA SER A 139 1.46 -11.68 -24.69
C SER A 139 1.16 -10.65 -23.61
N ILE A 140 1.66 -9.43 -23.78
CA ILE A 140 1.35 -8.33 -22.86
C ILE A 140 -0.15 -7.95 -22.92
N ILE A 141 -0.77 -8.06 -24.09
CA ILE A 141 -2.18 -7.71 -24.26
C ILE A 141 -3.07 -8.71 -23.50
N ASP A 142 -2.74 -10.00 -23.56
CA ASP A 142 -3.45 -11.02 -22.79
C ASP A 142 -3.23 -10.85 -21.28
N ALA A 143 -1.99 -10.60 -20.86
CA ALA A 143 -1.68 -10.32 -19.45
C ALA A 143 -2.50 -9.13 -18.90
N MET A 144 -2.62 -8.05 -19.68
CA MET A 144 -3.44 -6.89 -19.33
C MET A 144 -4.94 -7.21 -19.32
N ALA A 145 -5.44 -7.99 -20.28
CA ALA A 145 -6.85 -8.38 -20.36
C ALA A 145 -7.28 -9.28 -19.19
N GLN A 146 -6.45 -10.26 -18.84
CA GLN A 146 -6.70 -11.16 -17.71
C GLN A 146 -6.46 -10.47 -16.36
N GLY A 147 -5.63 -9.41 -16.35
CA GLY A 147 -5.22 -8.72 -15.14
C GLY A 147 -4.11 -9.46 -14.38
N ASN A 148 -3.24 -10.16 -15.11
CA ASN A 148 -2.07 -10.81 -14.53
C ASN A 148 -0.99 -9.76 -14.22
N LEU A 149 -1.03 -9.22 -13.00
CA LEU A 149 -0.16 -8.13 -12.58
C LEU A 149 1.32 -8.52 -12.58
N LEU A 150 1.64 -9.76 -12.18
CA LEU A 150 3.01 -10.26 -12.12
C LEU A 150 3.65 -10.29 -13.51
N GLN A 151 2.91 -10.76 -14.51
CA GLN A 151 3.34 -10.72 -15.90
C GLN A 151 3.52 -9.29 -16.43
N ILE A 152 2.61 -8.37 -16.10
CA ILE A 152 2.71 -6.96 -16.50
C ILE A 152 3.97 -6.33 -15.89
N VAL A 153 4.27 -6.62 -14.62
CA VAL A 153 5.48 -6.13 -13.93
C VAL A 153 6.74 -6.61 -14.65
N VAL A 154 6.85 -7.91 -14.93
CA VAL A 154 8.02 -8.48 -15.60
C VAL A 154 8.21 -7.88 -16.99
N PHE A 155 7.15 -7.79 -17.79
CA PHE A 155 7.22 -7.11 -19.08
C PHE A 155 7.68 -5.65 -18.93
N SER A 156 7.13 -4.91 -17.97
CA SER A 156 7.49 -3.50 -17.71
C SER A 156 8.97 -3.33 -17.38
N ILE A 157 9.55 -4.24 -16.60
CA ILE A 157 10.98 -4.23 -16.25
C ILE A 157 11.83 -4.42 -17.50
N PHE A 158 11.57 -5.46 -18.31
CA PHE A 158 12.33 -5.70 -19.54
C PHE A 158 12.19 -4.54 -20.53
N PHE A 159 10.97 -4.01 -20.70
CA PHE A 159 10.70 -2.87 -21.56
C PHE A 159 11.47 -1.63 -21.10
N ALA A 160 11.44 -1.33 -19.81
CA ALA A 160 12.17 -0.20 -19.24
C ALA A 160 13.70 -0.35 -19.38
N LEU A 161 14.25 -1.55 -19.12
CA LEU A 161 15.68 -1.83 -19.31
C LEU A 161 16.09 -1.65 -20.77
N ALA A 162 15.27 -2.10 -21.72
CA ALA A 162 15.50 -1.87 -23.15
C ALA A 162 15.47 -0.37 -23.49
N MET A 163 14.53 0.41 -22.93
CA MET A 163 14.48 1.86 -23.12
C MET A 163 15.74 2.56 -22.59
N VAL A 164 16.23 2.17 -21.41
CA VAL A 164 17.48 2.68 -20.85
C VAL A 164 18.67 2.34 -21.75
N ALA A 165 18.72 1.12 -22.29
CA ALA A 165 19.78 0.70 -23.22
C ALA A 165 19.74 1.46 -24.56
N VAL A 166 18.55 1.75 -25.08
CA VAL A 166 18.36 2.57 -26.29
C VAL A 166 18.82 4.01 -26.06
N GLY A 167 18.58 4.57 -24.87
CA GLY A 167 19.02 5.92 -24.50
C GLY A 167 18.16 7.01 -25.14
N LYS A 168 18.79 8.03 -25.75
CA LYS A 168 18.11 9.25 -26.24
C LYS A 168 16.89 8.98 -27.15
N PRO A 169 16.90 8.01 -28.10
CA PRO A 169 15.75 7.73 -28.94
C PRO A 169 14.50 7.25 -28.18
N ALA A 170 14.65 6.70 -26.98
CA ALA A 170 13.51 6.25 -26.16
C ALA A 170 12.80 7.40 -25.44
N LYS A 171 13.39 8.61 -25.39
CA LYS A 171 12.88 9.77 -24.63
C LYS A 171 11.42 10.13 -24.96
N PRO A 172 10.95 10.19 -26.22
CA PRO A 172 9.55 10.52 -26.52
C PRO A 172 8.56 9.51 -25.92
N VAL A 173 8.94 8.22 -25.85
CA VAL A 173 8.10 7.18 -25.25
C VAL A 173 8.06 7.33 -23.73
N ILE A 174 9.17 7.71 -23.07
CA ILE A 174 9.19 8.02 -21.64
C ILE A 174 8.24 9.18 -21.33
N GLU A 175 8.28 10.26 -22.13
CA GLU A 175 7.43 11.43 -21.94
C GLU A 175 5.94 11.11 -22.16
N LEU A 176 5.63 10.26 -23.15
CA LEU A 176 4.28 9.73 -23.36
C LEU A 176 3.81 8.93 -22.14
N LEU A 177 4.61 7.96 -21.67
CA LEU A 177 4.23 7.13 -20.52
C LEU A 177 4.12 7.93 -19.22
N ASN A 178 4.92 8.98 -19.06
CA ASN A 178 4.77 9.91 -17.94
C ASN A 178 3.43 10.64 -18.02
N SER A 179 3.04 11.10 -19.20
CA SER A 179 1.73 11.73 -19.43
C SER A 179 0.58 10.75 -19.16
N VAL A 180 0.70 9.50 -19.63
CA VAL A 180 -0.26 8.42 -19.34
C VAL A 180 -0.37 8.20 -17.84
N SER A 181 0.75 8.13 -17.10
CA SER A 181 0.75 7.97 -15.65
C SER A 181 -0.05 9.08 -14.96
N GLN A 182 0.19 10.35 -15.33
CA GLN A 182 -0.53 11.51 -14.79
C GLN A 182 -2.03 11.46 -15.09
N ILE A 183 -2.41 11.09 -16.32
CA ILE A 183 -3.81 10.91 -16.70
C ILE A 183 -4.45 9.79 -15.87
N MET A 184 -3.76 8.67 -15.70
CA MET A 184 -4.26 7.53 -14.93
C MET A 184 -4.41 7.87 -13.44
N PHE A 185 -3.52 8.67 -12.84
CA PHE A 185 -3.72 9.20 -11.48
C PHE A 185 -4.99 10.04 -11.37
N LYS A 186 -5.22 10.92 -12.34
CA LYS A 186 -6.45 11.73 -12.38
C LYS A 186 -7.69 10.85 -12.55
N PHE A 187 -7.59 9.80 -13.36
CA PHE A 187 -8.66 8.82 -13.52
C PHE A 187 -8.92 8.07 -12.20
N THR A 188 -7.88 7.69 -11.46
CA THR A 188 -8.05 7.12 -10.12
C THR A 188 -8.81 8.08 -9.20
N GLU A 189 -8.50 9.38 -9.20
CA GLU A 189 -9.26 10.37 -8.43
C GLU A 189 -10.76 10.36 -8.78
N TYR A 190 -11.11 10.25 -10.08
CA TYR A 190 -12.51 10.18 -10.51
C TYR A 190 -13.22 8.93 -10.01
N VAL A 191 -12.58 7.77 -10.10
CA VAL A 191 -13.13 6.51 -9.58
C VAL A 191 -13.32 6.57 -8.06
N MET A 192 -12.42 7.27 -7.35
CA MET A 192 -12.48 7.41 -5.90
C MET A 192 -13.71 8.19 -5.39
N TYR A 193 -14.34 9.05 -6.21
CA TYR A 193 -15.62 9.67 -5.84
C TYR A 193 -16.78 8.67 -5.72
N PHE A 194 -16.70 7.51 -6.39
CA PHE A 194 -17.70 6.44 -6.26
C PHE A 194 -17.48 5.58 -5.00
N ALA A 195 -16.32 5.69 -4.36
CA ALA A 195 -15.95 4.80 -3.28
C ALA A 195 -16.90 4.77 -2.07
N PRO A 196 -17.49 5.89 -1.60
CA PRO A 196 -18.47 5.83 -0.52
C PRO A 196 -19.59 4.84 -0.83
N LEU A 197 -20.10 4.82 -2.06
CA LEU A 197 -21.17 3.91 -2.46
C LEU A 197 -20.68 2.45 -2.52
N GLY A 198 -19.47 2.22 -3.02
CA GLY A 198 -18.83 0.89 -3.03
C GLY A 198 -18.62 0.32 -1.64
N ILE A 199 -18.13 1.13 -0.70
CA ILE A 199 -17.86 0.76 0.69
C ILE A 199 -19.17 0.51 1.45
N PHE A 200 -20.16 1.39 1.26
CA PHE A 200 -21.52 1.18 1.79
C PHE A 200 -22.06 -0.18 1.34
N GLY A 201 -22.02 -0.48 0.04
CA GLY A 201 -22.50 -1.76 -0.50
C GLY A 201 -21.74 -2.97 0.04
N ALA A 202 -20.41 -2.84 0.23
CA ALA A 202 -19.58 -3.91 0.77
C ALA A 202 -19.91 -4.23 2.24
N ILE A 203 -19.94 -3.21 3.10
CA ILE A 203 -20.24 -3.39 4.53
C ILE A 203 -21.69 -3.81 4.76
N ALA A 204 -22.64 -3.15 4.08
CA ALA A 204 -24.06 -3.48 4.18
C ALA A 204 -24.32 -4.93 3.79
N SER A 205 -23.83 -5.37 2.63
CA SER A 205 -24.06 -6.75 2.17
C SER A 205 -23.36 -7.79 3.03
N THR A 206 -22.17 -7.47 3.56
CA THR A 206 -21.43 -8.39 4.44
C THR A 206 -22.15 -8.56 5.79
N ILE A 207 -22.58 -7.47 6.43
CA ILE A 207 -23.29 -7.53 7.71
C ILE A 207 -24.71 -8.08 7.53
N GLY A 208 -25.40 -7.73 6.45
CA GLY A 208 -26.73 -8.28 6.14
C GLY A 208 -26.71 -9.79 5.95
N ALA A 209 -25.65 -10.33 5.32
CA ALA A 209 -25.53 -11.77 5.08
C ALA A 209 -25.02 -12.57 6.29
N ASN A 210 -24.16 -11.98 7.13
CA ASN A 210 -23.41 -12.71 8.16
C ASN A 210 -23.71 -12.23 9.60
N GLY A 211 -24.54 -11.20 9.75
CA GLY A 211 -24.85 -10.57 11.03
C GLY A 211 -23.76 -9.63 11.56
N VAL A 212 -24.11 -8.91 12.63
CA VAL A 212 -23.24 -7.91 13.27
C VAL A 212 -22.02 -8.54 13.95
N ALA A 213 -22.07 -9.83 14.28
CA ALA A 213 -20.94 -10.56 14.88
C ALA A 213 -19.65 -10.46 14.04
N VAL A 214 -19.77 -10.28 12.72
CA VAL A 214 -18.64 -10.05 11.80
C VAL A 214 -17.82 -8.80 12.14
N LEU A 215 -18.39 -7.80 12.83
CA LEU A 215 -17.64 -6.63 13.29
C LEU A 215 -16.46 -7.02 14.20
N LYS A 216 -16.60 -8.07 15.02
CA LYS A 216 -15.49 -8.58 15.85
C LYS A 216 -14.33 -9.07 14.98
N SER A 217 -14.64 -9.74 13.88
CA SER A 217 -13.66 -10.23 12.91
C SER A 217 -13.01 -9.06 12.15
N TYR A 218 -13.77 -8.02 11.83
CA TYR A 218 -13.20 -6.78 11.28
C TYR A 218 -12.23 -6.09 12.25
N PHE A 219 -12.59 -5.95 13.52
CA PHE A 219 -11.68 -5.39 14.53
C PHE A 219 -10.41 -6.22 14.68
N LYS A 220 -10.51 -7.55 14.59
CA LYS A 220 -9.35 -8.45 14.60
C LYS A 220 -8.39 -8.18 13.44
N VAL A 221 -8.91 -8.02 12.22
CA VAL A 221 -8.10 -7.69 11.03
C VAL A 221 -7.43 -6.32 11.19
N ILE A 222 -8.20 -5.31 11.61
CA ILE A 222 -7.68 -3.95 11.83
C ILE A 222 -6.60 -3.96 12.90
N GLY A 223 -6.86 -4.60 14.05
CA GLY A 223 -5.90 -4.71 15.14
C GLY A 223 -4.61 -5.42 14.72
N ALA A 224 -4.71 -6.56 14.03
CA ALA A 224 -3.55 -7.28 13.51
C ALA A 224 -2.71 -6.42 12.56
N MET A 225 -3.36 -5.66 11.66
CA MET A 225 -2.67 -4.75 10.75
C MET A 225 -1.90 -3.67 11.50
N TYR A 226 -2.56 -2.97 12.42
CA TYR A 226 -1.92 -1.88 13.17
C TYR A 226 -0.81 -2.38 14.11
N VAL A 227 -0.94 -3.59 14.66
CA VAL A 227 0.15 -4.26 15.38
C VAL A 227 1.32 -4.53 14.44
N ALA A 228 1.10 -5.07 13.24
CA ALA A 228 2.15 -5.31 12.27
C ALA A 228 2.88 -4.00 11.88
N LEU A 229 2.13 -2.92 11.62
CA LEU A 229 2.67 -1.61 11.32
C LEU A 229 3.51 -1.06 12.49
N ALA A 230 3.02 -1.18 13.72
CA ALA A 230 3.75 -0.74 14.91
C ALA A 230 5.05 -1.54 15.09
N VAL A 231 5.00 -2.87 14.92
CA VAL A 231 6.17 -3.74 14.95
C VAL A 231 7.18 -3.34 13.88
N PHE A 232 6.73 -3.02 12.67
CA PHE A 232 7.60 -2.56 11.59
C PHE A 232 8.30 -1.24 11.93
N VAL A 233 7.59 -0.26 12.50
CA VAL A 233 8.21 1.00 12.94
C VAL A 233 9.23 0.76 14.05
N LEU A 234 8.88 -0.04 15.06
CA LEU A 234 9.71 -0.26 16.25
C LEU A 234 10.91 -1.18 16.01
N LEU A 235 10.81 -2.12 15.08
CA LEU A 235 11.90 -3.03 14.74
C LEU A 235 12.67 -2.52 13.54
N VAL A 236 12.02 -2.32 12.39
CA VAL A 236 12.73 -2.06 11.13
C VAL A 236 13.18 -0.61 11.05
N LEU A 237 12.26 0.35 11.16
CA LEU A 237 12.60 1.77 11.00
C LEU A 237 13.49 2.27 12.15
N PHE A 238 13.22 1.85 13.38
CA PHE A 238 14.06 2.19 14.53
C PHE A 238 15.48 1.65 14.40
N ILE A 239 15.66 0.38 14.01
CA ILE A 239 17.00 -0.18 13.81
C ILE A 239 17.71 0.55 12.66
N ALA A 240 17.02 0.83 11.55
CA ALA A 240 17.59 1.58 10.43
C ALA A 240 18.11 2.95 10.88
N CYS A 241 17.30 3.72 11.61
CA CYS A 241 17.70 5.01 12.18
C CYS A 241 18.85 4.88 13.18
N LYS A 242 18.85 3.84 14.03
CA LYS A 242 19.91 3.58 15.02
C LYS A 242 21.25 3.27 14.36
N ILE A 243 21.26 2.46 13.29
CA ILE A 243 22.46 2.14 12.50
C ILE A 243 23.11 3.41 11.97
N VAL A 244 22.29 4.33 11.43
CA VAL A 244 22.79 5.61 10.92
C VAL A 244 22.86 6.70 11.99
N LYS A 245 22.72 6.39 13.28
CA LYS A 245 22.80 7.37 14.39
C LYS A 245 21.95 8.62 14.14
N ILE A 246 20.68 8.43 13.76
CA ILE A 246 19.66 9.48 13.71
C ILE A 246 18.54 9.10 14.68
N SER A 247 18.01 10.08 15.40
CA SER A 247 16.89 9.86 16.31
C SER A 247 15.59 9.66 15.51
N LEU A 248 15.04 8.44 15.53
CA LEU A 248 13.73 8.16 14.92
C LEU A 248 12.65 9.09 15.49
N ARG A 249 12.70 9.38 16.79
CA ARG A 249 11.73 10.28 17.45
C ARG A 249 11.76 11.70 16.87
N ASN A 250 12.96 12.23 16.60
CA ASN A 250 13.09 13.57 16.04
C ASN A 250 12.61 13.59 14.58
N LEU A 251 12.94 12.55 13.81
CA LEU A 251 12.46 12.42 12.44
C LEU A 251 10.92 12.31 12.40
N LEU A 252 10.32 11.47 13.24
CA LEU A 252 8.85 11.33 13.34
C LEU A 252 8.17 12.65 13.71
N ARG A 253 8.78 13.45 14.60
CA ARG A 253 8.29 14.80 14.91
C ARG A 253 8.41 15.74 13.72
N ALA A 254 9.51 15.69 12.98
CA ALA A 254 9.69 16.52 11.81
C ALA A 254 8.64 16.23 10.74
N VAL A 255 8.38 14.94 10.48
CA VAL A 255 7.41 14.52 9.46
C VAL A 255 5.99 14.34 10.00
N GLN A 256 5.67 14.83 11.20
CA GLN A 256 4.36 14.61 11.82
C GLN A 256 3.21 15.18 10.99
N GLU A 257 3.39 16.37 10.43
CA GLU A 257 2.39 17.07 9.64
C GLU A 257 2.08 16.30 8.33
N PRO A 258 3.07 15.95 7.48
CA PRO A 258 2.78 15.17 6.28
C PRO A 258 2.36 13.73 6.63
N ALA A 259 2.83 13.13 7.74
CA ALA A 259 2.35 11.83 8.20
C ALA A 259 0.87 11.85 8.60
N LEU A 260 0.43 12.89 9.32
CA LEU A 260 -0.98 13.08 9.66
C LEU A 260 -1.83 13.36 8.42
N LEU A 261 -1.29 14.10 7.45
CA LEU A 261 -1.94 14.32 6.17
C LEU A 261 -2.11 13.00 5.40
N ALA A 262 -1.06 12.17 5.33
CA ALA A 262 -1.12 10.84 4.74
C ALA A 262 -2.12 9.94 5.47
N PHE A 263 -2.12 9.97 6.80
CA PHE A 263 -3.06 9.22 7.63
C PHE A 263 -4.51 9.62 7.37
N THR A 264 -4.82 10.91 7.36
CA THR A 264 -6.21 11.39 7.23
C THR A 264 -6.73 11.32 5.81
N THR A 265 -5.86 11.42 4.80
CA THR A 265 -6.26 11.38 3.39
C THR A 265 -6.14 9.99 2.77
N ALA A 266 -5.41 9.07 3.42
CA ALA A 266 -5.03 7.79 2.83
C ALA A 266 -4.41 7.94 1.43
N SER A 267 -3.65 9.02 1.24
CA SER A 267 -2.99 9.37 -0.01
C SER A 267 -1.55 9.79 0.27
N SER A 268 -0.60 9.01 -0.23
CA SER A 268 0.80 9.37 -0.11
C SER A 268 1.10 10.61 -0.97
N GLU A 269 0.40 10.79 -2.10
CA GLU A 269 0.55 11.91 -3.04
C GLU A 269 0.26 13.25 -2.37
N ALA A 270 -0.82 13.31 -1.58
CA ALA A 270 -1.22 14.53 -0.88
C ALA A 270 -0.16 15.01 0.12
N ALA A 271 0.57 14.07 0.74
CA ALA A 271 1.61 14.36 1.72
C ALA A 271 3.01 14.53 1.11
N PHE A 272 3.20 14.11 -0.14
CA PHE A 272 4.52 13.94 -0.74
C PHE A 272 5.30 15.25 -0.90
N PRO A 273 4.75 16.36 -1.46
CA PRO A 273 5.50 17.60 -1.61
C PRO A 273 5.95 18.18 -0.27
N LYS A 274 5.08 18.12 0.74
CA LYS A 274 5.35 18.62 2.09
C LYS A 274 6.44 17.80 2.79
N ALA A 275 6.42 16.48 2.62
CA ALA A 275 7.48 15.62 3.13
C ALA A 275 8.83 15.94 2.48
N MET A 276 8.90 16.19 1.17
CA MET A 276 10.17 16.56 0.50
C MET A 276 10.75 17.85 1.09
N GLU A 277 9.92 18.90 1.22
CA GLU A 277 10.31 20.17 1.83
C GLU A 277 10.87 19.99 3.25
N ILE A 278 10.17 19.21 4.08
CA ILE A 278 10.59 18.92 5.46
C ILE A 278 11.90 18.13 5.49
N MET A 279 12.07 17.15 4.61
CA MET A 279 13.32 16.36 4.56
C MET A 279 14.53 17.21 4.18
N GLU A 280 14.37 18.18 3.28
CA GLU A 280 15.42 19.15 2.95
C GLU A 280 15.75 20.04 4.15
N ARG A 281 14.73 20.54 4.85
CA ARG A 281 14.89 21.36 6.08
C ARG A 281 15.50 20.55 7.23
N PHE A 282 15.21 19.27 7.32
CA PHE A 282 15.69 18.38 8.38
C PHE A 282 17.18 18.04 8.23
N GLY A 283 17.78 18.23 7.04
CA GLY A 283 19.21 18.05 6.80
C GLY A 283 19.57 17.14 5.63
N VAL A 284 18.60 16.66 4.83
CA VAL A 284 18.89 15.84 3.66
C VAL A 284 19.16 16.74 2.42
N PRO A 285 20.23 16.52 1.65
CA PRO A 285 20.48 17.24 0.41
C PRO A 285 19.36 17.10 -0.63
N LYS A 286 19.08 18.19 -1.37
CA LYS A 286 18.02 18.25 -2.39
C LYS A 286 18.12 17.16 -3.45
N ASN A 287 19.34 16.82 -3.88
CA ASN A 287 19.57 15.77 -4.88
C ASN A 287 19.21 14.37 -4.34
N ILE A 288 19.38 14.12 -3.05
CA ILE A 288 19.00 12.84 -2.42
C ILE A 288 17.49 12.82 -2.18
N VAL A 289 16.90 13.89 -1.67
CA VAL A 289 15.43 14.01 -1.52
C VAL A 289 14.74 13.83 -2.87
N GLY A 290 15.19 14.57 -3.88
CA GLY A 290 14.66 14.57 -5.25
C GLY A 290 14.82 13.26 -6.01
N PHE A 291 15.55 12.29 -5.45
CA PHE A 291 15.68 10.95 -6.03
C PHE A 291 15.09 9.86 -5.15
N VAL A 292 15.49 9.77 -3.88
CA VAL A 292 15.12 8.67 -2.99
C VAL A 292 13.63 8.69 -2.70
N MET A 293 13.04 9.87 -2.44
CA MET A 293 11.61 9.94 -2.14
C MET A 293 10.72 9.57 -3.35
N PRO A 294 10.92 10.12 -4.56
CA PRO A 294 10.15 9.70 -5.74
C PRO A 294 10.33 8.21 -6.06
N THR A 295 11.55 7.70 -5.96
CA THR A 295 11.82 6.26 -6.18
C THR A 295 11.11 5.41 -5.13
N GLY A 296 11.17 5.79 -3.85
CA GLY A 296 10.53 5.08 -2.75
C GLY A 296 9.02 5.07 -2.84
N TYR A 297 8.42 6.13 -3.39
CA TYR A 297 6.98 6.18 -3.68
C TYR A 297 6.48 5.06 -4.60
N THR A 298 7.38 4.47 -5.37
CA THR A 298 7.10 3.40 -6.33
C THR A 298 7.65 2.04 -5.87
N PHE A 299 8.81 2.03 -5.21
CA PHE A 299 9.57 0.81 -4.91
C PHE A 299 9.60 0.44 -3.42
N ASN A 300 9.15 1.32 -2.53
CA ASN A 300 9.24 1.15 -1.08
C ASN A 300 7.92 1.54 -0.39
N LEU A 301 6.91 0.68 -0.59
CA LEU A 301 5.61 0.81 0.03
C LEU A 301 5.43 -0.20 1.16
N ASP A 302 6.27 -0.08 2.18
CA ASP A 302 6.39 -1.04 3.28
C ASP A 302 5.07 -1.37 3.99
N GLY A 303 4.28 -0.34 4.31
CA GLY A 303 2.96 -0.51 4.92
C GLY A 303 1.99 -1.24 3.99
N SER A 304 2.04 -0.94 2.69
CA SER A 304 1.23 -1.66 1.69
C SER A 304 1.69 -3.11 1.56
N THR A 305 2.99 -3.35 1.65
CA THR A 305 3.59 -4.69 1.57
C THR A 305 3.18 -5.57 2.76
N ILE A 306 3.17 -5.01 3.99
CA ILE A 306 2.61 -5.68 5.18
C ILE A 306 1.14 -6.04 4.95
N TYR A 307 0.36 -5.09 4.43
CA TYR A 307 -1.06 -5.29 4.14
C TYR A 307 -1.27 -6.41 3.11
N LEU A 308 -0.49 -6.44 2.03
CA LEU A 308 -0.62 -7.45 0.97
C LEU A 308 -0.32 -8.84 1.50
N ALA A 309 0.77 -9.01 2.24
CA ALA A 309 1.15 -10.28 2.87
C ALA A 309 0.05 -10.77 3.83
N MET A 310 -0.44 -9.89 4.69
CA MET A 310 -1.52 -10.21 5.62
C MET A 310 -2.84 -10.50 4.88
N GLY A 311 -3.12 -9.75 3.81
CA GLY A 311 -4.32 -9.87 2.99
C GLY A 311 -4.41 -11.19 2.23
N VAL A 312 -3.28 -11.72 1.76
CA VAL A 312 -3.21 -13.06 1.17
C VAL A 312 -3.63 -14.11 2.19
N LEU A 313 -2.95 -14.15 3.34
CA LEU A 313 -3.25 -15.14 4.37
C LEU A 313 -4.67 -14.98 4.94
N PHE A 314 -5.12 -13.74 5.11
CA PHE A 314 -6.51 -13.46 5.42
C PHE A 314 -7.46 -14.11 4.41
N SER A 315 -7.23 -13.88 3.11
CA SER A 315 -8.09 -14.36 2.03
C SER A 315 -8.05 -15.88 1.91
N SER A 316 -6.92 -16.53 2.14
CA SER A 316 -6.82 -17.99 2.18
C SER A 316 -7.52 -18.58 3.40
N GLN A 317 -7.36 -17.98 4.58
CA GLN A 317 -7.97 -18.43 5.84
C GLN A 317 -9.50 -18.39 5.80
N ILE A 318 -10.10 -17.35 5.20
CA ILE A 318 -11.57 -17.25 5.11
C ILE A 318 -12.19 -18.32 4.21
N VAL A 319 -11.42 -18.92 3.30
CA VAL A 319 -11.88 -20.01 2.43
C VAL A 319 -11.22 -21.33 2.82
N GLY A 320 -10.69 -21.46 4.04
CA GLY A 320 -10.12 -22.73 4.52
C GLY A 320 -8.88 -23.24 3.76
N ILE A 321 -8.28 -22.44 2.86
CA ILE A 321 -7.03 -22.80 2.18
C ILE A 321 -5.89 -22.59 3.18
N ASN A 322 -5.21 -23.68 3.54
CA ASN A 322 -4.03 -23.62 4.37
C ASN A 322 -2.79 -23.54 3.48
N LEU A 323 -2.09 -22.40 3.55
CA LEU A 323 -0.86 -22.20 2.80
C LEU A 323 0.33 -22.66 3.64
N ASP A 324 1.07 -23.66 3.14
CA ASP A 324 2.30 -24.09 3.78
C ASP A 324 3.40 -23.01 3.68
N ILE A 325 4.52 -23.22 4.38
CA ILE A 325 5.61 -22.24 4.41
C ILE A 325 6.21 -22.03 3.00
N ASN A 326 6.28 -23.07 2.17
CA ASN A 326 6.85 -22.97 0.83
C ASN A 326 5.97 -22.11 -0.08
N GLN A 327 4.66 -22.34 -0.05
CA GLN A 327 3.67 -21.54 -0.76
C GLN A 327 3.68 -20.09 -0.27
N GLN A 328 3.81 -19.86 1.04
CA GLN A 328 3.93 -18.51 1.59
C GLN A 328 5.19 -17.79 1.11
N ILE A 329 6.34 -18.48 1.04
CA ILE A 329 7.59 -17.92 0.48
C ILE A 329 7.44 -17.60 -1.01
N ILE A 330 6.81 -18.50 -1.75
CA ILE A 330 6.51 -18.32 -3.18
C ILE A 330 5.63 -17.08 -3.39
N ILE A 331 4.55 -16.94 -2.62
CA ILE A 331 3.68 -15.76 -2.68
C ILE A 331 4.43 -14.51 -2.22
N MET A 332 5.31 -14.62 -1.24
CA MET A 332 6.17 -13.51 -0.81
C MET A 332 7.03 -12.99 -1.96
N ILE A 333 7.66 -13.86 -2.74
CA ILE A 333 8.46 -13.47 -3.92
C ILE A 333 7.58 -12.80 -4.98
N ALA A 334 6.38 -13.31 -5.23
CA ALA A 334 5.44 -12.68 -6.14
C ALA A 334 5.03 -11.28 -5.64
N LEU A 335 4.68 -11.14 -4.36
CA LEU A 335 4.31 -9.87 -3.72
C LEU A 335 5.47 -8.88 -3.70
N MET A 336 6.70 -9.35 -3.54
CA MET A 336 7.90 -8.52 -3.60
C MET A 336 8.03 -7.82 -4.95
N LEU A 337 7.69 -8.52 -6.05
CA LEU A 337 7.69 -7.94 -7.39
C LEU A 337 6.44 -7.10 -7.67
N THR A 338 5.25 -7.60 -7.33
CA THR A 338 3.97 -6.92 -7.65
C THR A 338 3.66 -5.72 -6.75
N SER A 339 4.30 -5.63 -5.59
CA SER A 339 4.21 -4.44 -4.73
C SER A 339 4.99 -3.24 -5.30
N LYS A 340 5.97 -3.48 -6.18
CA LYS A 340 6.69 -2.41 -6.89
C LYS A 340 5.80 -1.88 -8.01
N GLY A 341 5.81 -0.57 -8.23
CA GLY A 341 4.98 0.04 -9.27
C GLY A 341 3.56 0.36 -8.84
N ILE A 342 3.15 -0.09 -7.64
CA ILE A 342 2.05 0.54 -6.93
C ILE A 342 2.51 1.99 -6.73
N ALA A 343 1.94 2.90 -7.50
CA ALA A 343 2.03 4.29 -7.13
C ALA A 343 1.11 4.48 -5.92
N GLY A 344 1.49 5.35 -4.96
CA GLY A 344 0.76 5.61 -3.70
C GLY A 344 -0.64 6.24 -3.83
N ALA A 345 -1.33 5.98 -4.94
CA ALA A 345 -2.73 6.25 -5.13
C ALA A 345 -3.57 5.38 -4.18
N PRO A 346 -4.68 5.92 -3.63
CA PRO A 346 -5.50 5.21 -2.67
C PRO A 346 -5.99 3.87 -3.21
N ARG A 347 -6.01 2.85 -2.34
CA ARG A 347 -6.64 1.54 -2.59
C ARG A 347 -6.07 0.70 -3.74
N VAL A 348 -4.92 1.07 -4.30
CA VAL A 348 -4.24 0.24 -5.30
C VAL A 348 -3.81 -1.11 -4.71
N ALA A 349 -3.52 -1.16 -3.41
CA ALA A 349 -3.13 -2.38 -2.70
C ALA A 349 -4.22 -3.48 -2.71
N LEU A 350 -5.52 -3.14 -2.65
CA LEU A 350 -6.59 -4.15 -2.76
C LEU A 350 -6.56 -4.88 -4.10
N ILE A 351 -6.08 -4.20 -5.14
CA ILE A 351 -6.06 -4.74 -6.48
C ILE A 351 -4.84 -5.61 -6.67
N VAL A 352 -3.69 -5.15 -6.19
CA VAL A 352 -2.50 -5.99 -6.17
C VAL A 352 -2.77 -7.27 -5.39
N LEU A 353 -3.52 -7.16 -4.28
CA LEU A 353 -4.03 -8.33 -3.58
C LEU A 353 -4.92 -9.20 -4.48
N ALA A 354 -5.95 -8.63 -5.13
CA ALA A 354 -6.84 -9.39 -6.01
C ALA A 354 -6.12 -10.11 -7.15
N GLY A 355 -5.17 -9.43 -7.81
CA GLY A 355 -4.35 -10.00 -8.87
C GLY A 355 -3.43 -11.11 -8.36
N THR A 356 -2.81 -10.90 -7.19
CA THR A 356 -1.99 -11.93 -6.54
C THR A 356 -2.83 -13.16 -6.22
N LEU A 357 -3.99 -13.00 -5.58
CA LEU A 357 -4.88 -14.11 -5.26
C LEU A 357 -5.29 -14.88 -6.51
N ALA A 358 -5.65 -14.18 -7.59
CA ALA A 358 -5.99 -14.80 -8.87
C ALA A 358 -4.82 -15.59 -9.47
N SER A 359 -3.59 -15.06 -9.43
CA SER A 359 -2.39 -15.76 -9.91
C SER A 359 -2.09 -17.05 -9.13
N PHE A 360 -2.59 -17.18 -7.90
CA PHE A 360 -2.43 -18.38 -7.08
C PHE A 360 -3.72 -19.20 -6.94
N ASN A 361 -4.73 -18.94 -7.79
CA ASN A 361 -6.04 -19.61 -7.76
C ASN A 361 -6.75 -19.52 -6.40
N ILE A 362 -6.49 -18.47 -5.63
CA ILE A 362 -7.17 -18.18 -4.37
C ILE A 362 -8.39 -17.29 -4.67
N PRO A 363 -9.59 -17.66 -4.20
CA PRO A 363 -10.78 -16.85 -4.38
C PRO A 363 -10.60 -15.41 -3.86
N ILE A 364 -11.00 -14.43 -4.68
CA ILE A 364 -10.92 -12.99 -4.33
C ILE A 364 -11.97 -12.53 -3.32
N LEU A 365 -12.69 -13.46 -2.66
CA LEU A 365 -13.71 -13.15 -1.66
C LEU A 365 -13.16 -12.26 -0.55
N GLY A 366 -11.90 -12.48 -0.15
CA GLY A 366 -11.25 -11.70 0.90
C GLY A 366 -11.07 -10.23 0.53
N VAL A 367 -10.87 -9.91 -0.76
CA VAL A 367 -10.77 -8.53 -1.25
C VAL A 367 -12.09 -7.79 -1.04
N ALA A 368 -13.23 -8.44 -1.30
CA ALA A 368 -14.54 -7.84 -1.11
C ALA A 368 -14.83 -7.55 0.38
N ILE A 369 -14.40 -8.45 1.28
CA ILE A 369 -14.54 -8.25 2.72
C ILE A 369 -13.63 -7.10 3.19
N LEU A 370 -12.35 -7.11 2.79
CA LEU A 370 -11.38 -6.08 3.15
C LEU A 370 -11.77 -4.70 2.61
N LEU A 371 -12.39 -4.63 1.42
CA LEU A 371 -12.85 -3.38 0.82
C LEU A 371 -13.69 -2.53 1.79
N GLY A 372 -14.56 -3.17 2.58
CA GLY A 372 -15.43 -2.47 3.51
C GLY A 372 -14.69 -1.71 4.61
N ILE A 373 -13.53 -2.21 5.04
CA ILE A 373 -12.69 -1.60 6.08
C ILE A 373 -11.39 -1.02 5.53
N ASP A 374 -11.19 -1.07 4.21
CA ASP A 374 -9.91 -0.75 3.59
C ASP A 374 -9.50 0.69 3.87
N GLN A 375 -10.45 1.61 4.02
CA GLN A 375 -10.12 2.97 4.42
C GLN A 375 -9.31 3.01 5.71
N ILE A 376 -9.73 2.29 6.75
CA ILE A 376 -9.05 2.28 8.05
C ILE A 376 -7.66 1.65 7.92
N LEU A 377 -7.56 0.56 7.14
CA LEU A 377 -6.28 -0.08 6.87
C LEU A 377 -5.35 0.83 6.04
N ASP A 378 -5.92 1.62 5.12
CA ASP A 378 -5.21 2.50 4.19
C ASP A 378 -4.51 3.66 4.90
N MET A 379 -5.21 4.26 5.87
CA MET A 379 -4.70 5.34 6.70
C MET A 379 -3.37 4.94 7.37
N GLY A 380 -3.32 3.75 7.96
CA GLY A 380 -2.10 3.20 8.56
C GLY A 380 -0.99 2.93 7.53
N ARG A 381 -1.28 2.16 6.47
CA ARG A 381 -0.26 1.77 5.47
C ARG A 381 0.33 2.98 4.74
N THR A 382 -0.50 3.96 4.36
CA THR A 382 -0.05 5.18 3.66
C THR A 382 0.91 5.96 4.53
N THR A 383 0.60 6.08 5.82
CA THR A 383 1.47 6.76 6.79
C THR A 383 2.82 6.07 6.91
N ILE A 384 2.83 4.74 7.05
CA ILE A 384 4.07 3.98 7.15
C ILE A 384 4.88 4.01 5.85
N ASN A 385 4.24 4.01 4.68
CA ASN A 385 4.93 4.20 3.40
C ASN A 385 5.66 5.54 3.35
N LEU A 386 4.98 6.63 3.74
CA LEU A 386 5.57 7.97 3.77
C LEU A 386 6.75 8.03 4.75
N VAL A 387 6.55 7.58 5.99
CA VAL A 387 7.57 7.59 7.04
C VAL A 387 8.76 6.71 6.66
N GLY A 388 8.52 5.51 6.12
CA GLY A 388 9.56 4.61 5.63
C GLY A 388 10.41 5.27 4.55
N ASN A 389 9.80 5.98 3.60
CA ASN A 389 10.53 6.72 2.57
C ASN A 389 11.34 7.90 3.14
N CYS A 390 10.83 8.58 4.17
CA CYS A 390 11.58 9.60 4.88
C CYS A 390 12.81 9.00 5.59
N VAL A 391 12.64 7.85 6.28
CA VAL A 391 13.74 7.12 6.92
C VAL A 391 14.78 6.67 5.90
N ALA A 392 14.35 6.09 4.78
CA ALA A 392 15.23 5.69 3.69
C ALA A 392 16.09 6.87 3.20
N THR A 393 15.44 8.01 2.98
CA THR A 393 16.09 9.25 2.50
C THR A 393 17.19 9.71 3.46
N VAL A 394 16.94 9.65 4.78
CA VAL A 394 17.97 9.93 5.80
C VAL A 394 19.09 8.90 5.78
N VAL A 395 18.76 7.60 5.72
CA VAL A 395 19.74 6.52 5.72
C VAL A 395 20.70 6.66 4.55
N ILE A 396 20.17 6.91 3.34
CA ILE A 396 20.98 7.12 2.14
C ILE A 396 21.85 8.38 2.28
N ALA A 397 21.32 9.51 2.74
CA ALA A 397 22.13 10.72 2.98
C ALA A 397 23.28 10.48 3.98
N ARG A 398 23.05 9.66 5.00
CA ARG A 398 24.08 9.28 5.97
C ARG A 398 25.13 8.34 5.38
N TRP A 399 24.73 7.37 4.56
CA TRP A 399 25.68 6.50 3.86
C TRP A 399 26.50 7.23 2.79
N GLU A 400 25.98 8.32 2.24
CA GLU A 400 26.71 9.23 1.35
C GLU A 400 27.52 10.30 2.09
N LYS A 401 27.47 10.32 3.44
CA LYS A 401 28.13 11.33 4.29
C LYS A 401 27.74 12.77 3.92
N ALA A 402 26.52 12.96 3.42
CA ALA A 402 26.03 14.24 2.92
C ALA A 402 24.93 14.86 3.80
N PHE A 403 24.56 14.20 4.90
CA PHE A 403 23.56 14.69 5.84
C PHE A 403 24.09 15.88 6.66
N ASP A 404 23.28 16.93 6.75
CA ASP A 404 23.56 18.15 7.51
C ASP A 404 22.98 18.05 8.94
N TYR A 405 23.88 17.95 9.92
CA TYR A 405 23.50 17.80 11.32
C TYR A 405 23.12 19.11 11.99
N ASP A 406 23.65 20.22 11.50
CA ASP A 406 23.37 21.55 12.07
C ASP A 406 21.92 21.91 11.76
N LYS A 407 21.46 21.67 10.53
CA LYS A 407 20.04 21.77 10.17
C LYS A 407 19.14 20.88 11.03
N MET A 408 19.55 19.64 11.30
CA MET A 408 18.77 18.75 12.16
C MET A 408 18.65 19.32 13.58
N LYS A 409 19.74 19.87 14.11
CA LYS A 409 19.77 20.47 15.44
C LYS A 409 18.89 21.72 15.52
N GLU A 410 19.04 22.63 14.56
CA GLU A 410 18.20 23.83 14.42
C GLU A 410 16.71 23.47 14.30
N PHE A 411 16.37 22.49 13.47
CA PHE A 411 14.98 22.04 13.32
C PHE A 411 14.42 21.53 14.65
N VAL A 412 15.20 20.73 15.39
CA VAL A 412 14.79 20.18 16.69
C VAL A 412 14.67 21.26 17.76
N GLU A 413 15.49 22.31 17.72
CA GLU A 413 15.42 23.46 18.62
C GLU A 413 14.18 24.32 18.31
N GLN A 414 13.95 24.69 17.05
CA GLN A 414 12.75 25.43 16.61
C GLN A 414 11.46 24.70 16.98
N SER A 415 11.41 23.38 16.76
CA SER A 415 10.24 22.56 17.10
C SER A 415 9.93 22.54 18.61
N LYS A 416 10.95 22.71 19.47
CA LYS A 416 10.75 22.78 20.94
C LYS A 416 10.26 24.15 21.36
N GLU A 417 10.76 25.22 20.74
CA GLU A 417 10.33 26.59 21.01
C GLU A 417 8.87 26.81 20.60
N GLU A 418 8.45 26.30 19.44
CA GLU A 418 7.05 26.34 19.00
C GLU A 418 6.12 25.60 19.98
N SER A 419 6.52 24.42 20.49
CA SER A 419 5.71 23.68 21.45
C SER A 419 5.60 24.39 22.80
N LEU A 420 6.69 25.01 23.28
CA LEU A 420 6.67 25.78 24.53
C LEU A 420 5.80 27.03 24.41
N GLY A 421 5.84 27.73 23.27
CA GLY A 421 5.01 28.90 23.01
C GLY A 421 3.52 28.58 23.03
N HIS A 422 3.15 27.45 22.43
CA HIS A 422 1.76 26.99 22.39
C HIS A 422 1.23 26.58 23.77
N ASP A 423 2.06 25.90 24.58
CA ASP A 423 1.73 25.53 25.97
C ASP A 423 1.57 26.76 26.88
N LEU A 424 2.40 27.79 26.69
CA LEU A 424 2.32 29.05 27.41
C LEU A 424 1.06 29.83 27.03
N GLN A 425 0.70 29.88 25.75
CA GLN A 425 -0.55 30.52 25.30
C GLN A 425 -1.78 29.82 25.85
N GLN A 426 -1.85 28.47 25.81
CA GLN A 426 -2.98 27.73 26.39
C GLN A 426 -3.11 27.95 27.90
N LYS A 427 -1.98 28.00 28.64
CA LYS A 427 -2.01 28.32 30.07
C LYS A 427 -2.47 29.75 30.34
N LEU A 428 -2.07 30.71 29.50
CA LEU A 428 -2.52 32.10 29.62
C LEU A 428 -4.01 32.26 29.31
N GLU A 429 -4.55 31.49 28.37
CA GLU A 429 -5.99 31.45 28.09
C GLU A 429 -6.77 30.82 29.25
N GLN A 430 -6.31 29.71 29.81
CA GLN A 430 -6.93 29.09 30.99
C GLN A 430 -6.92 30.00 32.24
N ILE A 431 -5.89 30.84 32.41
CA ILE A 431 -5.83 31.84 33.49
C ILE A 431 -6.78 33.02 33.24
N LYS A 432 -7.12 33.31 31.97
CA LYS A 432 -8.08 34.38 31.63
C LYS A 432 -9.54 33.95 31.73
N GLU A 433 -9.81 32.64 31.68
CA GLU A 433 -11.16 32.07 31.74
C GLU A 433 -11.59 31.62 33.16
N GLY A 434 -10.67 31.59 34.13
CA GLY A 434 -10.94 31.35 35.55
C GLY A 434 -10.77 32.60 36.39
#